data_AF-A0A920V7Y0-F1
#
_entry.id   AF-A0A920V7Y0-F1
#
_cell.length_a   1.000
_cell.length_b   1.000
_cell.length_c   1.000
_cell.angle_alpha   90.00
_cell.angle_beta   90.00
_cell.angle_gamma   90.00
#
_symmetry.space_group_name_H-M   'P 1'
#
loop_
_entity.id
_entity.type
_entity.pdbx_description
1 polymer ?
#
loop_
_entity_poly.entity_id
_entity_poly.type
_entity_poly.pdbx_seq_one_letter_code
_entity_poly.pdbx_strand_id
1 'polypeptide(L)'
;MKHLALISVLLLSFNAWAQEWSAYIDTPVNESRYIGRFETKEECQAMSACYIEKVNVGSLLDVIFSNKIKEGSFRCLIVDNKETKEEIKEAKKMDR
;
A
#
# COMPACT_ATOMS: atom_id res chain seq x y z
N MET A 1 -1.81 -3.25 -50.55
CA MET A 1 -2.54 -3.07 -49.28
C MET A 1 -2.35 -4.32 -48.40
N LYS A 2 -1.26 -4.40 -47.62
CA LYS A 2 -0.99 -5.53 -46.70
C LYS A 2 -0.01 -5.08 -45.59
N HIS A 3 -0.30 -3.97 -44.91
CA HIS A 3 0.48 -3.51 -43.75
C HIS A 3 -0.39 -2.95 -42.63
N LEU A 4 -1.64 -3.41 -42.53
CA LEU A 4 -2.59 -2.89 -41.53
C LEU A 4 -2.86 -3.84 -40.35
N ALA A 5 -2.25 -5.04 -40.33
CA ALA A 5 -2.57 -6.06 -39.32
C ALA A 5 -1.52 -6.23 -38.21
N LEU A 6 -0.37 -5.53 -38.26
CA LEU A 6 0.72 -5.72 -37.28
C LEU A 6 0.70 -4.74 -36.10
N ILE A 7 -0.15 -3.72 -36.12
CA ILE A 7 -0.23 -2.72 -35.04
C ILE A 7 -1.29 -3.10 -33.99
N SER A 8 -2.12 -4.11 -34.24
CA SER A 8 -3.15 -4.55 -33.29
C SER A 8 -2.59 -5.31 -32.07
N VAL A 9 -1.40 -5.90 -32.17
CA VAL A 9 -0.80 -6.66 -31.06
C VAL A 9 -0.18 -5.73 -30.00
N LEU A 10 0.18 -4.49 -30.34
CA LEU A 10 0.77 -3.55 -29.38
C LEU A 10 -0.27 -2.85 -28.47
N LEU A 11 -1.56 -2.93 -28.82
CA LEU A 11 -2.64 -2.27 -28.07
C LEU A 11 -3.32 -3.19 -27.05
N LEU A 12 -2.90 -4.46 -26.94
CA LEU A 12 -3.50 -5.45 -26.05
C LEU A 12 -2.76 -5.64 -24.71
N SER A 13 -1.72 -4.86 -24.40
CA SER A 13 -1.03 -4.93 -23.11
C SER A 13 -1.57 -3.98 -22.03
N PHE A 14 -2.55 -3.13 -22.32
CA PHE A 14 -3.20 -2.24 -21.35
C PHE A 14 -4.27 -2.94 -20.47
N ASN A 15 -4.01 -4.20 -20.11
CA ASN A 15 -4.66 -4.87 -18.97
C ASN A 15 -3.60 -5.50 -18.07
N ALA A 16 -2.45 -4.85 -17.92
CA ALA A 16 -1.66 -5.06 -16.73
C ALA A 16 -2.51 -4.52 -15.58
N TRP A 17 -3.33 -5.37 -14.96
CA TRP A 17 -3.61 -5.23 -13.54
C TRP A 17 -2.23 -5.21 -12.89
N ALA A 18 -1.67 -4.02 -12.71
CA ALA A 18 -0.42 -3.85 -11.99
C ALA A 18 -0.69 -4.51 -10.63
N GLN A 19 0.08 -5.55 -10.32
CA GLN A 19 0.01 -6.17 -9.00
C GLN A 19 0.45 -5.11 -8.00
N GLU A 20 -0.54 -4.50 -7.36
CA GLU A 20 -0.31 -3.47 -6.35
C GLU A 20 0.09 -4.12 -5.02
N TRP A 21 1.02 -3.46 -4.34
CA TRP A 21 1.52 -3.84 -3.03
C TRP A 21 0.64 -3.22 -1.95
N SER A 22 -0.08 -4.06 -1.23
CA SER A 22 -0.81 -3.68 -0.03
C SER A 22 0.16 -3.56 1.14
N ALA A 23 0.12 -2.41 1.81
CA ALA A 23 0.96 -2.10 2.95
C ALA A 23 0.18 -2.23 4.26
N TYR A 24 0.79 -2.89 5.24
CA TYR A 24 0.26 -3.04 6.59
C TYR A 24 1.34 -2.69 7.61
N ILE A 25 0.99 -1.96 8.66
CA ILE A 25 1.86 -1.71 9.81
C ILE A 25 1.47 -2.64 10.95
N ASP A 26 2.44 -3.37 11.48
CA ASP A 26 2.24 -4.28 12.61
C ASP A 26 2.44 -3.53 13.91
N THR A 27 1.42 -3.51 14.76
CA THR A 27 1.42 -2.77 16.02
C THR A 27 1.86 -3.66 17.19
N PRO A 28 2.33 -3.07 18.31
CA PRO A 28 2.72 -3.83 19.51
C PRO A 28 1.59 -4.66 20.13
N VAL A 29 0.32 -4.35 19.81
CA VAL A 29 -0.87 -5.06 20.33
C VAL A 29 -1.30 -6.22 19.43
N ASN A 30 -0.42 -6.69 18.54
CA ASN A 30 -0.67 -7.75 17.56
C ASN A 30 -1.80 -7.46 16.56
N GLU A 31 -2.13 -6.17 16.35
CA GLU A 31 -3.02 -5.76 15.26
C GLU A 31 -2.18 -5.27 14.07
N SER A 32 -2.54 -5.69 12.86
CA SER A 32 -1.99 -5.10 11.63
C SER A 32 -2.96 -4.07 11.09
N ARG A 33 -2.45 -2.88 10.76
CA ARG A 33 -3.25 -1.76 10.25
C ARG A 33 -2.92 -1.54 8.80
N TYR A 34 -3.95 -1.59 7.97
CA TYR A 34 -3.81 -1.33 6.54
C TYR A 34 -3.57 0.16 6.28
N ILE A 35 -2.59 0.47 5.44
CA ILE A 35 -2.17 1.87 5.20
C ILE A 35 -2.36 2.32 3.74
N GLY A 36 -2.52 1.39 2.80
CA GLY A 36 -2.76 1.73 1.40
C GLY A 36 -2.16 0.72 0.42
N ARG A 37 -2.31 1.03 -0.88
CA ARG A 37 -1.70 0.29 -1.99
C ARG A 37 -0.68 1.14 -2.71
N PHE A 38 0.34 0.48 -3.21
CA PHE A 38 1.44 1.11 -3.94
C PHE A 38 1.79 0.31 -5.18
N GLU A 39 2.21 0.99 -6.24
CA GLU A 39 2.50 0.33 -7.52
C GLU A 39 3.74 -0.56 -7.42
N THR A 40 4.69 -0.19 -6.56
CA THR A 40 5.97 -0.88 -6.41
C THR A 40 6.21 -1.33 -4.97
N LYS A 41 7.04 -2.38 -4.83
CA LYS A 41 7.44 -2.88 -3.51
C LYS A 41 8.23 -1.83 -2.76
N GLU A 42 9.12 -1.15 -3.47
CA GLU A 42 10.02 -0.12 -2.95
C GLU A 42 9.21 1.04 -2.36
N GLU A 43 8.20 1.52 -3.09
CA GLU A 43 7.28 2.54 -2.61
C GLU A 43 6.50 2.08 -1.38
N CYS A 44 5.96 0.85 -1.39
CA CYS A 44 5.29 0.27 -0.23
C CYS A 44 6.18 0.28 1.02
N GLN A 45 7.46 -0.11 0.88
CA GLN A 45 8.42 -0.14 1.98
C GLN A 45 8.78 1.26 2.47
N ALA A 46 9.07 2.19 1.55
CA ALA A 46 9.44 3.57 1.91
C ALA A 46 8.30 4.28 2.62
N MET A 47 7.07 4.14 2.12
CA MET A 47 5.89 4.76 2.72
C MET A 47 5.57 4.16 4.09
N SER A 48 5.65 2.84 4.24
CA SER A 48 5.46 2.17 5.54
C SER A 48 6.48 2.64 6.59
N ALA A 49 7.75 2.74 6.21
CA ALA A 49 8.81 3.23 7.10
C ALA A 49 8.59 4.69 7.51
N CYS A 50 8.26 5.56 6.53
CA CYS A 50 7.94 6.96 6.77
C CYS A 50 6.73 7.12 7.73
N TYR A 51 5.71 6.28 7.59
CA TYR A 51 4.57 6.27 8.51
C TYR A 51 4.99 5.94 9.94
N ILE A 52 5.80 4.88 10.13
CA ILE A 52 6.29 4.50 11.46
C ILE A 52 7.12 5.61 12.10
N GLU A 53 7.99 6.26 11.32
CA GLU A 53 8.77 7.41 11.79
C GLU A 53 7.85 8.55 12.25
N LYS A 54 6.86 8.93 11.43
CA LYS A 54 5.90 9.98 11.77
C LYS A 54 5.09 9.65 13.02
N VAL A 55 4.69 8.39 13.21
CA VAL A 55 4.01 7.94 14.43
C VAL A 55 4.91 8.12 15.64
N ASN A 56 6.16 7.63 15.56
CA ASN A 56 7.10 7.63 16.68
C ASN A 56 7.60 9.02 17.12
N VAL A 57 7.56 10.00 16.21
CA VAL A 57 7.94 11.40 16.47
C VAL A 57 6.78 12.19 17.13
N GLY A 58 5.60 11.59 17.29
CA GLY A 58 4.46 12.20 17.99
C GLY A 58 3.54 13.02 17.08
N SER A 59 3.40 12.64 15.81
CA SER A 59 2.38 13.22 14.93
C SER A 59 0.95 12.85 15.35
N LEU A 60 -0.07 13.42 14.69
CA LEU A 60 -1.49 13.07 14.88
C LEU A 60 -1.75 11.55 14.83
N LEU A 61 -0.90 10.81 14.12
CA LEU A 61 -0.96 9.36 13.97
C LEU A 61 -0.60 8.60 15.26
N ASP A 62 0.10 9.21 16.22
CA ASP A 62 0.37 8.59 17.54
C ASP A 62 -0.94 8.27 18.28
N VAL A 63 -2.00 9.07 18.08
CA VAL A 63 -3.35 8.79 18.61
C VAL A 63 -3.93 7.50 18.01
N ILE A 64 -3.64 7.22 16.74
CA ILE A 64 -4.18 6.04 16.04
C ILE A 64 -3.52 4.75 16.56
N PHE A 65 -2.22 4.80 16.85
CA PHE A 65 -1.44 3.63 17.21
C PHE A 65 -1.24 3.44 18.72
N SER A 66 -1.51 4.47 19.53
CA SER A 66 -1.47 4.48 21.01
C SER A 66 -0.12 4.10 21.65
N ASN A 67 0.86 3.68 20.85
CA ASN A 67 2.17 3.21 21.26
C ASN A 67 3.16 3.44 20.12
N LYS A 68 4.43 3.62 20.49
CA LYS A 68 5.54 3.60 19.53
C LYS A 68 5.59 2.26 18.80
N ILE A 69 5.79 2.33 17.50
CA ILE A 69 5.90 1.17 16.62
C ILE A 69 7.38 0.89 16.39
N LYS A 70 7.78 -0.38 16.48
CA LYS A 70 9.16 -0.76 16.22
C LYS A 70 9.49 -0.52 14.74
N GLU A 71 10.67 0.02 14.46
CA GLU A 71 11.15 0.18 13.09
C GLU A 71 11.15 -1.16 12.33
N GLY A 72 10.72 -1.12 11.07
CA GLY A 72 10.61 -2.32 10.24
C GLY A 72 9.40 -3.21 10.56
N SER A 73 8.53 -2.83 11.51
CA SER A 73 7.27 -3.54 11.79
C SER A 73 6.19 -3.22 10.76
N PHE A 74 6.41 -3.65 9.52
CA PHE A 74 5.44 -3.54 8.43
C PHE A 74 5.52 -4.73 7.49
N ARG A 75 4.46 -4.94 6.72
CA ARG A 75 4.35 -5.98 5.70
C ARG A 75 3.84 -5.37 4.39
N CYS A 76 4.55 -5.68 3.32
CA CYS A 76 4.16 -5.36 1.95
C CYS A 76 3.78 -6.67 1.26
N LEU A 77 2.52 -6.81 0.89
CA LEU A 77 1.96 -8.03 0.31
C LEU A 77 1.38 -7.73 -1.07
N ILE A 78 1.66 -8.58 -2.05
CA ILE A 78 0.92 -8.57 -3.31
C ILE A 78 -0.43 -9.24 -3.04
N VAL A 79 -1.52 -8.54 -3.35
CA VAL A 79 -2.88 -9.08 -3.17
C VAL A 79 -3.62 -8.94 -4.49
N ASP A 80 -4.06 -10.06 -5.07
CA ASP A 80 -4.71 -10.07 -6.39
C ASP A 80 -6.14 -9.48 -6.38
N ASN A 81 -6.69 -9.17 -5.21
CA ASN A 81 -8.03 -8.58 -5.06
C ASN A 81 -7.99 -7.05 -4.90
N LYS A 82 -9.10 -6.39 -5.26
CA LYS A 82 -9.37 -4.98 -4.92
C LYS A 82 -9.43 -4.80 -3.40
N GLU A 83 -9.09 -3.61 -2.91
CA GLU A 83 -9.24 -3.27 -1.49
C GLU A 83 -10.66 -3.58 -0.99
N THR A 84 -10.74 -4.14 0.21
CA THR A 84 -11.99 -4.29 0.94
C THR A 84 -12.51 -2.93 1.43
N LYS A 85 -13.79 -2.83 1.77
CA LYS A 85 -14.36 -1.57 2.28
C LYS A 85 -13.71 -1.16 3.60
N GLU A 86 -13.33 -2.16 4.39
CA GLU A 86 -12.62 -2.04 5.65
C GLU A 86 -11.23 -1.45 5.43
N GLU A 87 -10.46 -1.96 4.47
CA GLU A 87 -9.15 -1.43 4.07
C GLU A 87 -9.25 0.02 3.60
N ILE A 88 -10.18 0.34 2.71
CA ILE A 88 -10.40 1.72 2.24
C ILE A 88 -10.74 2.65 3.42
N LYS A 89 -11.52 2.16 4.39
CA LYS A 89 -11.89 2.95 5.57
C LYS A 89 -10.70 3.15 6.50
N GLU A 90 -9.86 2.15 6.69
CA GLU A 90 -8.64 2.26 7.50
C GLU A 90 -7.63 3.21 6.86
N ALA A 91 -7.32 3.05 5.56
CA ALA A 91 -6.39 3.94 4.85
C ALA A 91 -6.82 5.42 4.95
N LYS A 92 -8.12 5.71 4.82
CA LYS A 92 -8.66 7.08 5.00
C LYS A 92 -8.47 7.66 6.40
N LYS A 93 -8.34 6.83 7.44
CA LYS A 93 -7.99 7.33 8.79
C LYS A 93 -6.54 7.78 8.86
N MET A 94 -5.68 7.24 8.00
CA MET A 94 -4.24 7.49 7.99
C MET A 94 -3.83 8.68 7.11
N ASP A 95 -4.73 9.12 6.22
CA ASP A 95 -4.58 10.32 5.39
C ASP A 95 -5.06 11.62 6.08
N ARG A 96 -5.65 11.52 7.27
CA ARG A 96 -6.27 12.64 7.99
C ARG A 96 -5.38 13.15 9.13
#